data_AF-A0A956XRL6-F1
#
_entry.id   AF-A0A956XRL6-F1
#
_cell.length_a   1.000
_cell.length_b   1.000
_cell.length_c   1.000
_cell.angle_alpha   90.00
_cell.angle_beta   90.00
_cell.angle_gamma   90.00
#
_symmetry.space_group_name_H-M   'P 1'
#
loop_
_entity.id
_entity.type
_entity.pdbx_description
1 polymer ?
#
loop_
_entity_poly.entity_id
_entity_poly.type
_entity_poly.pdbx_seq_one_letter_code
_entity_poly.pdbx_strand_id
1 'polypeptide(L)'
;TTRVENGVFPDELFMLGEEVTLSLTDAVLFTSPDTFNEPHLAIEQVSGDFVADAITPDGAWVRVQYMYDREYGASRASAWVQASDVSDDVDLSVLPELGPDSQSPMQEFYIIEDNTTSSDCMSAPPSGILLQGPEEIETDVLINGVHVRLSSTGYVQLRNGVMRFSTLSGLMVLEPNTENEMIIPPGYFVDFGLPGDFEFCFGGPVNLGLDFVANNGFADFGACSPSAPAVMSPDIATSLADFGSLPSNIINYPIPPIEIVITSGNGGPIIIIILPPDLLDRIEELCNAGLLPEPICEVFGF
;
A
#
# COMPACT_ATOMS: atom_id res chain seq x y z
N THR A 1 10.33 -19.09 -8.94
CA THR A 1 10.69 -18.34 -7.71
C THR A 1 10.40 -16.88 -7.95
N THR A 2 10.28 -16.06 -6.90
CA THR A 2 10.10 -14.61 -7.04
C THR A 2 11.37 -13.90 -6.62
N ARG A 3 11.82 -12.95 -7.44
CA ARG A 3 12.92 -12.05 -7.12
C ARG A 3 12.36 -10.64 -6.96
N VAL A 4 12.94 -9.90 -6.01
CA VAL A 4 12.61 -8.51 -5.74
C VAL A 4 13.82 -7.67 -6.07
N GLU A 5 13.59 -6.54 -6.72
CA GLU A 5 14.62 -5.60 -7.08
C GLU A 5 14.19 -4.20 -6.70
N ASN A 6 15.06 -3.47 -6.00
CA ASN A 6 14.79 -2.08 -5.64
C ASN A 6 14.69 -1.23 -6.92
N GLY A 7 13.64 -0.42 -7.03
CA GLY A 7 13.46 0.53 -8.13
C GLY A 7 14.09 1.90 -7.85
N VAL A 8 14.45 2.16 -6.59
CA VAL A 8 15.04 3.45 -6.19
C VAL A 8 16.55 3.44 -6.35
N PHE A 9 17.08 4.32 -7.21
CA PHE A 9 18.52 4.42 -7.41
C PHE A 9 19.21 5.14 -6.23
N PRO A 10 20.47 4.81 -5.89
CA PRO A 10 21.16 5.39 -4.74
C PRO A 10 21.26 6.93 -4.72
N ASP A 11 21.28 7.55 -5.89
CA ASP A 11 21.28 9.00 -6.09
C ASP A 11 19.89 9.65 -6.05
N GLU A 12 18.83 8.84 -6.03
CA GLU A 12 17.43 9.25 -5.87
C GLU A 12 16.90 8.99 -4.45
N LEU A 13 17.67 8.25 -3.63
CA LEU A 13 17.29 7.90 -2.26
C LEU A 13 17.13 9.14 -1.39
N PHE A 14 15.90 9.36 -0.95
CA PHE A 14 15.63 10.23 0.17
C PHE A 14 16.15 9.60 1.46
N MET A 15 17.11 10.28 2.08
CA MET A 15 17.68 9.89 3.36
C MET A 15 17.00 10.71 4.46
N LEU A 16 16.36 10.01 5.39
CA LEU A 16 15.78 10.67 6.57
C LEU A 16 16.87 11.43 7.33
N GLY A 17 16.58 12.71 7.59
CA GLY A 17 17.42 13.61 8.36
C GLY A 17 17.03 13.66 9.82
N GLU A 18 17.41 14.73 10.49
CA GLU A 18 16.95 15.02 11.85
C GLU A 18 15.49 15.50 11.82
N GLU A 19 14.66 14.97 12.73
CA GLU A 19 13.29 15.42 12.91
C GLU A 19 13.25 16.71 13.74
N VAL A 20 12.40 17.66 13.36
CA VAL A 20 12.25 18.95 14.04
C VAL A 20 10.84 19.08 14.60
N THR A 21 10.71 19.40 15.89
CA THR A 21 9.40 19.76 16.45
C THR A 21 9.08 21.22 16.12
N LEU A 22 7.91 21.45 15.55
CA LEU A 22 7.43 22.79 15.18
C LEU A 22 6.02 23.03 15.73
N SER A 23 5.65 24.30 15.90
CA SER A 23 4.30 24.70 16.30
C SER A 23 3.57 25.34 15.13
N LEU A 24 2.35 24.89 14.87
CA LEU A 24 1.44 25.42 13.84
C LEU A 24 0.28 26.18 14.50
N THR A 25 -0.15 27.28 13.88
CA THR A 25 -1.34 28.04 14.30
C THR A 25 -2.29 28.22 13.12
N ASP A 26 -3.50 27.68 13.24
CA ASP A 26 -4.57 27.75 12.22
C ASP A 26 -4.11 27.32 10.81
N ALA A 27 -3.14 26.40 10.72
CA ALA A 27 -2.51 25.97 9.47
C ALA A 27 -3.36 24.91 8.75
N VAL A 28 -3.30 24.86 7.43
CA VAL A 28 -4.01 23.85 6.64
C VAL A 28 -3.02 22.75 6.23
N LEU A 29 -3.39 21.49 6.47
CA LEU A 29 -2.66 20.33 5.99
C LEU A 29 -3.08 19.97 4.57
N PHE A 30 -2.14 19.51 3.76
CA PHE A 30 -2.34 19.14 2.36
C PHE A 30 -1.78 17.76 2.03
N THR A 31 -2.38 17.08 1.06
CA THR A 31 -1.94 15.76 0.56
C THR A 31 -0.57 15.80 -0.11
N SER A 32 -0.27 16.90 -0.80
CA SER A 32 0.97 17.11 -1.56
C SER A 32 1.27 18.61 -1.63
N PRO A 33 2.53 19.05 -1.78
CA PRO A 33 2.88 20.41 -2.20
C PRO A 33 2.28 20.73 -3.57
N ASP A 34 2.00 22.00 -3.82
CA ASP A 34 1.55 22.47 -5.16
C ASP A 34 2.66 22.46 -6.21
N THR A 35 3.90 22.24 -5.79
CA THR A 35 5.09 22.06 -6.65
C THR A 35 5.21 20.65 -7.21
N PHE A 36 4.47 19.68 -6.69
CA PHE A 36 4.51 18.29 -7.16
C PHE A 36 3.44 18.06 -8.22
N ASN A 37 3.64 17.06 -9.07
CA ASN A 37 2.66 16.67 -10.08
C ASN A 37 1.62 15.67 -9.52
N GLU A 38 1.16 15.91 -8.29
CA GLU A 38 0.17 15.12 -7.57
C GLU A 38 -1.02 16.01 -7.16
N PRO A 39 -2.20 15.45 -6.85
CA PRO A 39 -3.32 16.24 -6.36
C PRO A 39 -2.97 17.03 -5.08
N HIS A 40 -2.96 18.35 -5.19
CA HIS A 40 -2.83 19.29 -4.07
C HIS A 40 -4.20 19.52 -3.42
N LEU A 41 -4.56 18.69 -2.44
CA LEU A 41 -5.87 18.72 -1.78
C LEU A 41 -5.71 19.09 -0.31
N ALA A 42 -6.53 20.03 0.16
CA ALA A 42 -6.61 20.36 1.58
C ALA A 42 -7.25 19.20 2.34
N ILE A 43 -6.66 18.84 3.47
CA ILE A 43 -7.11 17.77 4.37
C ILE A 43 -7.94 18.40 5.49
N GLU A 44 -7.30 19.16 6.38
CA GLU A 44 -7.94 19.79 7.53
C GLU A 44 -7.12 20.99 8.05
N GLN A 45 -7.73 21.79 8.91
CA GLN A 45 -7.07 22.90 9.59
C GLN A 45 -6.66 22.49 11.01
N VAL A 46 -5.41 22.75 11.38
CA VAL A 46 -4.79 22.27 12.63
C VAL A 46 -4.10 23.37 13.41
N SER A 47 -3.87 23.11 14.70
CA SER A 47 -3.04 23.91 15.59
C SER A 47 -2.40 23.02 16.64
N GLY A 48 -1.17 23.31 17.03
CA GLY A 48 -0.43 22.52 18.03
C GLY A 48 1.00 22.22 17.60
N ASP A 49 1.61 21.25 18.27
CA ASP A 49 2.99 20.84 18.02
C ASP A 49 3.01 19.61 17.11
N PHE A 50 3.85 19.65 16.08
CA PHE A 50 4.02 18.61 15.07
C PHE A 50 5.49 18.25 14.90
N VAL A 51 5.75 17.07 14.36
CA VAL A 51 7.09 16.63 13.99
C VAL A 51 7.26 16.79 12.49
N ALA A 52 8.20 17.61 12.06
CA ALA A 52 8.61 17.73 10.67
C ALA A 52 9.83 16.88 10.37
N ASP A 53 9.87 16.31 9.16
CA ASP A 53 10.94 15.41 8.73
C ASP A 53 11.45 15.68 7.30
N ALA A 54 10.84 16.63 6.59
CA ALA A 54 11.30 17.05 5.27
C ALA A 54 10.83 18.48 4.92
N ILE A 55 11.48 19.07 3.92
CA ILE A 55 11.09 20.34 3.31
C ILE A 55 11.17 20.22 1.77
N THR A 56 10.36 20.96 1.02
CA THR A 56 10.51 20.99 -0.44
C THR A 56 11.81 21.69 -0.86
N PRO A 57 12.37 21.40 -2.06
CA PRO A 57 13.63 22.02 -2.52
C PRO A 57 13.57 23.55 -2.65
N ASP A 58 12.37 24.13 -2.79
CA ASP A 58 12.16 25.58 -2.82
C ASP A 58 11.92 26.19 -1.42
N GLY A 59 11.85 25.36 -0.39
CA GLY A 59 11.59 25.75 1.00
C GLY A 59 10.14 26.16 1.29
N ALA A 60 9.22 26.04 0.34
CA ALA A 60 7.86 26.55 0.48
C ALA A 60 6.95 25.66 1.34
N TRP A 61 7.25 24.36 1.41
CA TRP A 61 6.42 23.37 2.08
C TRP A 61 7.23 22.51 3.03
N VAL A 62 6.67 22.24 4.20
CA VAL A 62 7.25 21.37 5.23
C VAL A 62 6.39 20.12 5.33
N ARG A 63 7.02 18.94 5.29
CA ARG A 63 6.33 17.69 5.57
C ARG A 63 6.26 17.49 7.07
N VAL A 64 5.05 17.33 7.58
CA VAL A 64 4.76 17.09 8.99
C VAL A 64 4.11 15.73 9.16
N GLN A 65 4.44 15.07 10.24
CA GLN A 65 3.76 13.89 10.72
C GLN A 65 2.66 14.35 11.68
N TYR A 66 1.44 13.93 11.42
CA TYR A 66 0.28 14.29 12.22
C TYR A 66 -0.52 13.06 12.59
N MET A 67 -1.11 13.12 13.78
CA MET A 67 -2.17 12.21 14.16
C MET A 67 -3.46 12.82 13.67
N TYR A 68 -4.24 12.05 12.95
CA TYR A 68 -5.59 12.45 12.60
C TYR A 68 -6.55 11.37 13.07
N ASP A 69 -7.60 11.85 13.71
CA ASP A 69 -8.75 11.03 14.00
C ASP A 69 -9.53 10.90 12.69
N ARG A 70 -9.45 9.74 12.04
CA ARG A 70 -10.55 9.37 11.15
C ARG A 70 -11.77 9.07 12.01
N GLU A 71 -12.93 8.99 11.38
CA GLU A 71 -14.15 8.41 11.97
C GLU A 71 -13.91 7.02 12.62
N TYR A 72 -12.75 6.40 12.34
CA TYR A 72 -12.42 4.99 12.47
C TYR A 72 -11.12 4.73 13.27
N GLY A 73 -10.65 5.73 14.04
CA GLY A 73 -9.44 5.64 14.89
C GLY A 73 -8.34 6.65 14.55
N ALA A 74 -7.47 6.93 15.53
CA ALA A 74 -6.31 7.79 15.34
C ALA A 74 -5.26 7.05 14.52
N SER A 75 -4.80 7.64 13.42
CA SER A 75 -3.70 7.11 12.61
C SER A 75 -2.65 8.18 12.42
N ARG A 76 -1.38 7.76 12.29
CA ARG A 76 -0.29 8.68 11.96
C ARG A 76 -0.17 8.72 10.44
N ALA A 77 -0.27 9.90 9.87
CA ALA A 77 0.03 10.15 8.47
C ALA A 77 1.08 11.24 8.32
N SER A 78 1.58 11.38 7.10
CA SER A 78 2.34 12.55 6.69
C SER A 78 1.43 13.49 5.90
N ALA A 79 1.58 14.79 6.11
CA ALA A 79 0.94 15.83 5.32
C ALA A 79 1.91 16.97 5.08
N TRP A 80 1.52 17.89 4.22
CA TRP A 80 2.29 19.08 3.89
C TRP A 80 1.63 20.32 4.45
N VAL A 81 2.44 21.24 4.97
CA VAL A 81 2.01 22.56 5.44
C VAL A 81 2.88 23.63 4.81
N GLN A 82 2.34 24.84 4.60
CA GLN A 82 3.15 25.94 4.10
C GLN A 82 4.20 26.32 5.15
N ALA A 83 5.44 26.53 4.72
CA ALA A 83 6.52 26.95 5.60
C ALA A 83 6.22 28.30 6.28
N SER A 84 5.40 29.15 5.67
CA SER A 84 4.93 30.41 6.27
C SER A 84 3.98 30.24 7.46
N ASP A 85 3.39 29.05 7.65
CA ASP A 85 2.52 28.75 8.78
C ASP A 85 3.32 28.20 9.99
N VAL A 86 4.63 27.96 9.79
CA VAL A 86 5.56 27.53 10.83
C VAL A 86 6.12 28.76 11.55
N SER A 87 6.27 28.66 12.88
CA SER A 87 6.84 29.73 13.70
C SER A 87 8.28 30.09 13.28
N ASP A 88 8.57 31.39 13.20
CA ASP A 88 9.86 31.96 12.74
C ASP A 88 11.08 31.53 13.60
N ASP A 89 10.88 30.99 14.80
CA ASP A 89 11.95 30.54 15.70
C ASP A 89 12.42 29.10 15.44
N VAL A 90 11.76 28.38 14.53
CA VAL A 90 12.14 27.03 14.11
C VAL A 90 13.16 27.09 12.97
N ASP A 91 14.32 26.47 13.16
CA ASP A 91 15.32 26.32 12.09
C ASP A 91 14.94 25.17 11.16
N LEU A 92 14.29 25.49 10.03
CA LEU A 92 13.92 24.52 9.01
C LEU A 92 15.10 24.08 8.12
N SER A 93 16.27 24.74 8.22
CA SER A 93 17.42 24.44 7.34
C SER A 93 18.11 23.11 7.65
N VAL A 94 17.74 22.48 8.76
CA VAL A 94 18.23 21.14 9.15
C VAL A 94 17.40 20.01 8.53
N LEU A 95 16.22 20.32 7.99
CA LEU A 95 15.36 19.33 7.36
C LEU A 95 15.94 18.92 5.99
N PRO A 96 15.89 17.62 5.65
CA PRO A 96 16.30 17.15 4.34
C PRO A 96 15.32 17.62 3.27
N GLU A 97 15.83 17.91 2.07
CA GLU A 97 14.99 18.25 0.91
C GLU A 97 14.29 16.98 0.38
N LEU A 98 12.97 17.05 0.22
CA LEU A 98 12.13 16.03 -0.40
C LEU A 98 11.46 16.65 -1.63
N GLY A 99 11.93 16.26 -2.81
CA GLY A 99 11.35 16.65 -4.10
C GLY A 99 10.24 15.70 -4.56
N PRO A 100 9.57 16.02 -5.69
CA PRO A 100 8.52 15.19 -6.26
C PRO A 100 9.02 13.80 -6.67
N ASP A 101 10.30 13.68 -7.01
CA ASP A 101 10.92 12.42 -7.44
C ASP A 101 11.71 11.74 -6.31
N SER A 102 11.67 12.29 -5.09
CA SER A 102 12.42 11.74 -3.96
C SER A 102 11.71 10.54 -3.36
N GLN A 103 12.36 9.38 -3.37
CA GLN A 103 11.81 8.14 -2.87
C GLN A 103 12.69 7.56 -1.75
N SER A 104 12.09 7.01 -0.70
CA SER A 104 12.80 6.27 0.33
C SER A 104 13.17 4.85 -0.17
N PRO A 105 14.17 4.16 0.42
CA PRO A 105 14.53 2.81 -0.01
C PRO A 105 13.30 1.87 -0.01
N MET A 106 13.18 1.04 -1.05
CA MET A 106 12.06 0.08 -1.21
C MET A 106 10.66 0.72 -1.34
N GLN A 107 10.56 2.04 -1.52
CA GLN A 107 9.29 2.70 -1.82
C GLN A 107 8.84 2.42 -3.26
N GLU A 108 9.77 2.13 -4.16
CA GLU A 108 9.53 1.54 -5.47
C GLU A 108 10.32 0.24 -5.62
N PHE A 109 9.69 -0.82 -6.12
CA PHE A 109 10.39 -2.06 -6.44
C PHE A 109 9.71 -2.87 -7.54
N TYR A 110 10.50 -3.74 -8.16
CA TYR A 110 10.09 -4.63 -9.21
C TYR A 110 10.08 -6.08 -8.72
N ILE A 111 8.95 -6.73 -8.91
CA ILE A 111 8.75 -8.16 -8.78
C ILE A 111 9.07 -8.80 -10.12
N ILE A 112 9.93 -9.81 -10.08
CA ILE A 112 10.37 -10.55 -11.26
C ILE A 112 10.07 -12.03 -11.02
N GLU A 113 9.38 -12.64 -11.97
CA GLU A 113 9.15 -14.08 -11.99
C GLU A 113 10.38 -14.79 -12.54
N ASP A 114 11.16 -15.40 -11.65
CA ASP A 114 12.28 -16.25 -12.03
C ASP A 114 11.75 -17.65 -12.36
N ASN A 115 11.92 -18.08 -13.60
CA ASN A 115 11.58 -19.43 -14.09
C ASN A 115 12.48 -20.54 -13.54
N THR A 116 13.17 -20.31 -12.42
CA THR A 116 13.93 -21.37 -11.75
C THR A 116 12.97 -22.31 -11.02
N THR A 117 13.25 -23.61 -11.13
CA THR A 117 12.42 -24.71 -10.61
C THR A 117 11.99 -24.44 -9.17
N SER A 118 10.68 -24.41 -8.92
CA SER A 118 10.11 -24.27 -7.58
C SER A 118 10.68 -25.34 -6.63
N SER A 119 11.04 -24.96 -5.41
CA SER A 119 11.27 -25.95 -4.35
C SER A 119 9.95 -26.63 -4.04
N ASP A 120 9.88 -27.96 -4.15
CA ASP A 120 8.71 -28.79 -3.82
C ASP A 120 8.40 -28.87 -2.31
N CYS A 121 8.59 -27.77 -1.58
CA CYS A 121 8.18 -27.65 -0.19
C CYS A 121 6.67 -27.42 -0.15
N MET A 122 5.90 -28.51 -0.09
CA MET A 122 4.42 -28.47 -0.04
C MET A 122 3.84 -27.70 1.16
N SER A 123 4.67 -27.39 2.18
CA SER A 123 4.30 -26.62 3.38
C SER A 123 4.85 -25.19 3.39
N ALA A 124 5.56 -24.77 2.35
CA ALA A 124 5.95 -23.38 2.22
C ALA A 124 4.80 -22.59 1.55
N PRO A 125 4.53 -21.36 1.99
CA PRO A 125 3.66 -20.46 1.25
C PRO A 125 4.11 -20.35 -0.21
N PRO A 126 3.20 -20.06 -1.15
CA PRO A 126 3.55 -19.77 -2.54
C PRO A 126 4.69 -18.72 -2.64
N SER A 127 5.41 -18.69 -3.77
CA SER A 127 6.36 -17.59 -4.00
C SER A 127 5.62 -16.26 -4.16
N GLY A 128 6.15 -15.22 -3.50
CA GLY A 128 5.61 -13.87 -3.50
C GLY A 128 6.34 -12.99 -2.50
N ILE A 129 5.80 -11.79 -2.29
CA ILE A 129 6.34 -10.78 -1.37
C ILE A 129 5.28 -10.48 -0.33
N LEU A 130 5.64 -10.65 0.94
CA LEU A 130 4.85 -10.20 2.07
C LEU A 130 5.25 -8.76 2.39
N LEU A 131 4.28 -7.86 2.37
CA LEU A 131 4.44 -6.43 2.65
C LEU A 131 3.78 -6.14 3.99
N GLN A 132 4.49 -5.45 4.88
CA GLN A 132 3.98 -5.02 6.17
C GLN A 132 4.22 -3.53 6.35
N GLY A 133 3.13 -2.77 6.30
CA GLY A 133 3.10 -1.39 6.81
C GLY A 133 2.95 -1.41 8.33
N PRO A 134 3.38 -0.34 9.02
CA PRO A 134 3.10 -0.19 10.44
C PRO A 134 1.60 -0.19 10.72
N GLU A 135 1.21 -0.76 11.86
CA GLU A 135 -0.18 -0.60 12.35
C GLU A 135 -0.52 0.89 12.45
N GLU A 136 -1.73 1.25 11.98
CA GLU A 136 -2.26 2.63 12.03
C GLU A 136 -1.45 3.65 11.21
N ILE A 137 -0.58 3.20 10.29
CA ILE A 137 0.15 4.06 9.36
C ILE A 137 -0.06 3.56 7.93
N GLU A 138 -0.77 4.36 7.14
CA GLU A 138 -0.89 4.12 5.70
C GLU A 138 0.48 4.32 5.04
N THR A 139 0.95 3.30 4.31
CA THR A 139 2.23 3.30 3.62
C THR A 139 2.00 3.16 2.12
N ASP A 140 2.52 4.12 1.35
CA ASP A 140 2.46 4.09 -0.11
C ASP A 140 3.72 3.46 -0.69
N VAL A 141 3.55 2.50 -1.61
CA VAL A 141 4.62 1.84 -2.36
C VAL A 141 4.24 1.73 -3.83
N LEU A 142 5.23 1.73 -4.71
CA LEU A 142 5.09 1.55 -6.16
C LEU A 142 5.62 0.17 -6.54
N ILE A 143 4.74 -0.71 -7.01
CA ILE A 143 5.09 -2.11 -7.31
C ILE A 143 4.91 -2.35 -8.80
N ASN A 144 6.01 -2.51 -9.54
CA ASN A 144 5.99 -2.60 -11.00
C ASN A 144 5.12 -1.49 -11.63
N GLY A 145 5.17 -0.27 -11.10
CA GLY A 145 4.38 0.86 -11.59
C GLY A 145 2.93 0.95 -11.07
N VAL A 146 2.47 0.02 -10.24
CA VAL A 146 1.15 0.10 -9.56
C VAL A 146 1.29 0.85 -8.25
N HIS A 147 0.54 1.95 -8.06
CA HIS A 147 0.51 2.65 -6.79
C HIS A 147 -0.32 1.87 -5.78
N VAL A 148 0.28 1.51 -4.66
CA VAL A 148 -0.35 0.69 -3.61
C VAL A 148 -0.24 1.40 -2.28
N ARG A 149 -1.38 1.70 -1.67
CA ARG A 149 -1.47 2.10 -0.26
C ARG A 149 -1.79 0.90 0.60
N LEU A 150 -0.98 0.64 1.62
CA LEU A 150 -1.16 -0.44 2.57
C LEU A 150 -1.38 0.12 3.97
N SER A 151 -2.43 -0.33 4.66
CA SER A 151 -2.68 0.06 6.05
C SER A 151 -2.23 -0.99 7.09
N SER A 152 -1.84 -2.18 6.65
CA SER A 152 -1.30 -3.25 7.51
C SER A 152 -0.53 -4.28 6.67
N THR A 153 -1.12 -5.43 6.32
CA THR A 153 -0.38 -6.54 5.70
C THR A 153 -0.97 -6.95 4.36
N GLY A 154 -0.13 -6.89 3.34
CA GLY A 154 -0.41 -7.28 1.97
C GLY A 154 0.48 -8.42 1.50
N TYR A 155 0.03 -9.16 0.51
CA TYR A 155 0.81 -10.20 -0.14
C TYR A 155 0.70 -10.06 -1.66
N VAL A 156 1.83 -9.94 -2.33
CA VAL A 156 1.89 -9.70 -3.77
C VAL A 156 2.61 -10.84 -4.48
N GLN A 157 2.03 -11.33 -5.57
CA GLN A 157 2.60 -12.40 -6.37
C GLN A 157 2.67 -11.99 -7.83
N LEU A 158 3.72 -12.40 -8.53
CA LEU A 158 3.77 -12.36 -9.99
C LEU A 158 3.86 -13.80 -10.49
N ARG A 159 2.85 -14.23 -11.25
CA ARG A 159 2.77 -15.61 -11.77
C ARG A 159 2.20 -15.66 -13.19
N ASN A 160 2.94 -16.26 -14.11
CA ASN A 160 2.57 -16.35 -15.52
C ASN A 160 2.18 -14.98 -16.12
N GLY A 161 2.87 -13.93 -15.68
CA GLY A 161 2.60 -12.56 -16.10
C GLY A 161 1.41 -11.86 -15.43
N VAL A 162 0.73 -12.50 -14.47
CA VAL A 162 -0.35 -11.88 -13.68
C VAL A 162 0.19 -11.44 -12.33
N MET A 163 0.01 -10.16 -12.02
CA MET A 163 0.32 -9.65 -10.69
C MET A 163 -0.92 -9.73 -9.79
N ARG A 164 -0.85 -10.51 -8.72
CA ARG A 164 -1.92 -10.66 -7.75
C ARG A 164 -1.61 -9.86 -6.50
N PHE A 165 -2.53 -8.99 -6.11
CA PHE A 165 -2.54 -8.25 -4.87
C PHE A 165 -3.53 -8.89 -3.90
N SER A 166 -3.09 -9.34 -2.73
CA SER A 166 -3.90 -10.03 -1.73
C SER A 166 -3.82 -9.32 -0.39
N THR A 167 -4.95 -9.00 0.22
CA THR A 167 -4.98 -8.33 1.53
C THR A 167 -5.13 -9.36 2.63
N LEU A 168 -4.17 -9.40 3.57
CA LEU A 168 -4.18 -10.33 4.71
C LEU A 168 -4.70 -9.67 5.99
N SER A 169 -4.44 -8.37 6.16
CA SER A 169 -4.91 -7.57 7.29
C SER A 169 -4.94 -6.10 6.89
N GLY A 170 -5.78 -5.30 7.55
CA GLY A 170 -6.02 -3.90 7.21
C GLY A 170 -6.63 -3.76 5.81
N LEU A 171 -6.21 -2.75 5.05
CA LEU A 171 -6.66 -2.51 3.69
C LEU A 171 -5.45 -2.42 2.77
N MET A 172 -5.67 -2.85 1.53
CA MET A 172 -4.82 -2.50 0.41
C MET A 172 -5.65 -1.66 -0.55
N VAL A 173 -5.11 -0.54 -1.02
CA VAL A 173 -5.78 0.34 -1.98
C VAL A 173 -4.86 0.47 -3.19
N LEU A 174 -5.35 0.13 -4.37
CA LEU A 174 -4.64 0.38 -5.63
C LEU A 174 -5.04 1.76 -6.18
N GLU A 175 -4.09 2.49 -6.73
CA GLU A 175 -4.27 3.83 -7.31
C GLU A 175 -5.01 4.81 -6.36
N PRO A 176 -4.51 4.98 -5.11
CA PRO A 176 -5.18 5.78 -4.09
C PRO A 176 -5.32 7.25 -4.52
N ASN A 177 -6.45 7.87 -4.17
CA ASN A 177 -6.80 9.26 -4.48
C ASN A 177 -6.94 9.55 -5.99
N THR A 178 -7.18 8.52 -6.81
CA THR A 178 -7.45 8.66 -8.25
C THR A 178 -8.87 8.23 -8.59
N GLU A 179 -9.31 8.47 -9.84
CA GLU A 179 -10.59 7.95 -10.33
C GLU A 179 -10.61 6.42 -10.50
N ASN A 180 -9.44 5.78 -10.46
CA ASN A 180 -9.26 4.33 -10.59
C ASN A 180 -9.00 3.65 -9.24
N GLU A 181 -9.23 4.35 -8.13
CA GLU A 181 -9.00 3.83 -6.78
C GLU A 181 -9.78 2.51 -6.55
N MET A 182 -9.08 1.51 -6.05
CA MET A 182 -9.66 0.19 -5.75
C MET A 182 -9.28 -0.28 -4.35
N ILE A 183 -10.26 -0.34 -3.47
CA ILE A 183 -10.12 -0.84 -2.10
C ILE A 183 -10.25 -2.37 -2.09
N ILE A 184 -9.26 -3.05 -1.53
CA ILE A 184 -9.18 -4.51 -1.40
C ILE A 184 -9.17 -4.87 0.10
N PRO A 185 -10.31 -5.33 0.66
CA PRO A 185 -10.40 -5.69 2.07
C PRO A 185 -9.73 -7.04 2.38
N PRO A 186 -9.50 -7.37 3.67
CA PRO A 186 -8.91 -8.65 4.07
C PRO A 186 -9.67 -9.85 3.51
N GLY A 187 -8.94 -10.86 3.05
CA GLY A 187 -9.53 -12.05 2.43
C GLY A 187 -9.95 -11.87 0.98
N TYR A 188 -9.69 -10.71 0.38
CA TYR A 188 -9.86 -10.46 -1.05
C TYR A 188 -8.52 -10.36 -1.77
N PHE A 189 -8.57 -10.57 -3.07
CA PHE A 189 -7.46 -10.31 -3.99
C PHE A 189 -7.94 -9.61 -5.26
N VAL A 190 -7.01 -8.98 -5.95
CA VAL A 190 -7.17 -8.41 -7.28
C VAL A 190 -6.03 -8.92 -8.17
N ASP A 191 -6.37 -9.30 -9.39
CA ASP A 191 -5.40 -9.67 -10.42
C ASP A 191 -5.23 -8.49 -11.39
N PHE A 192 -3.98 -8.12 -11.63
CA PHE A 192 -3.58 -7.15 -12.64
C PHE A 192 -2.99 -7.90 -13.84
N GLY A 193 -3.66 -7.76 -14.97
CA GLY A 193 -3.35 -8.46 -16.21
C GLY A 193 -3.98 -9.85 -16.34
N LEU A 194 -3.70 -10.51 -17.47
CA LEU A 194 -4.18 -11.85 -17.78
C LEU A 194 -3.01 -12.82 -18.02
N PRO A 195 -3.20 -14.14 -17.82
CA PRO A 195 -2.14 -15.11 -18.06
C PRO A 195 -1.61 -15.03 -19.50
N GLY A 196 -0.31 -14.73 -19.64
CA GLY A 196 0.36 -14.58 -20.94
C GLY A 196 0.36 -13.17 -21.52
N ASP A 197 -0.30 -12.20 -20.88
CA ASP A 197 -0.39 -10.80 -21.33
C ASP A 197 0.62 -9.88 -20.64
N PHE A 198 1.72 -10.43 -20.08
CA PHE A 198 2.72 -9.62 -19.37
C PHE A 198 3.23 -8.46 -20.23
N GLU A 199 3.60 -8.73 -21.49
CA GLU A 199 4.11 -7.69 -22.39
C GLU A 199 3.05 -6.64 -22.76
N PHE A 200 1.77 -7.03 -22.73
CA PHE A 200 0.66 -6.11 -22.98
C PHE A 200 0.39 -5.22 -21.77
N CYS A 201 0.43 -5.77 -20.55
CA CYS A 201 0.14 -5.02 -19.32
C CYS A 201 1.33 -4.29 -18.72
N PHE A 202 2.55 -4.78 -18.96
CA PHE A 202 3.77 -4.28 -18.31
C PHE A 202 4.83 -3.83 -19.32
N GLY A 203 4.49 -3.81 -20.61
CA GLY A 203 5.40 -3.54 -21.70
C GLY A 203 6.43 -4.65 -21.93
N GLY A 204 7.26 -4.46 -22.95
CA GLY A 204 8.44 -5.30 -23.16
C GLY A 204 9.39 -5.22 -21.96
N PRO A 205 10.19 -6.27 -21.68
CA PRO A 205 11.12 -6.24 -20.58
C PRO A 205 12.09 -5.07 -20.74
N VAL A 206 12.13 -4.22 -19.72
CA VAL A 206 12.98 -3.04 -19.63
C VAL A 206 13.94 -3.18 -18.46
N ASN A 207 15.06 -2.48 -18.52
CA ASN A 207 16.04 -2.44 -17.45
C ASN A 207 15.74 -1.22 -16.58
N LEU A 208 14.84 -1.40 -15.61
CA LEU A 208 14.46 -0.38 -14.63
C LEU A 208 15.12 -0.64 -13.27
N GLY A 209 15.65 -1.85 -13.06
CA GLY A 209 16.31 -2.26 -11.84
C GLY A 209 17.81 -1.96 -11.76
N LEU A 210 18.40 -2.33 -10.62
CA LEU A 210 19.82 -2.13 -10.29
C LEU A 210 20.75 -3.25 -10.81
N ASP A 211 20.21 -4.36 -11.32
CA ASP A 211 20.99 -5.50 -11.81
C ASP A 211 21.44 -5.36 -13.27
N PHE A 212 20.99 -4.30 -13.94
CA PHE A 212 21.28 -3.97 -15.34
C PHE A 212 20.75 -5.00 -16.36
N VAL A 213 19.72 -5.76 -16.01
CA VAL A 213 19.06 -6.74 -16.88
C VAL A 213 17.69 -6.22 -17.29
N ALA A 214 17.39 -6.29 -18.60
CA ALA A 214 16.05 -5.99 -19.10
C ALA A 214 15.11 -7.15 -18.77
N ASN A 215 14.52 -7.14 -17.59
CA ASN A 215 13.52 -8.11 -17.13
C ASN A 215 12.50 -7.51 -16.15
N ASN A 216 12.50 -6.20 -15.96
CA ASN A 216 11.45 -5.49 -15.23
C ASN A 216 10.28 -5.20 -16.19
N GLY A 217 9.07 -5.18 -15.65
CA GLY A 217 7.88 -4.70 -16.34
C GLY A 217 7.24 -3.57 -15.53
N PHE A 218 6.68 -2.59 -16.22
CA PHE A 218 6.05 -1.41 -15.63
C PHE A 218 4.60 -1.34 -16.11
N ALA A 219 3.66 -1.31 -15.17
CA ALA A 219 2.23 -1.39 -15.43
C ALA A 219 1.77 -0.25 -16.35
N ASP A 220 1.09 -0.63 -17.42
CA ASP A 220 0.38 0.28 -18.32
C ASP A 220 -1.11 0.16 -18.05
N PHE A 221 -1.62 1.08 -17.22
CA PHE A 221 -3.04 1.18 -16.88
C PHE A 221 -3.92 1.56 -18.08
N GLY A 222 -3.34 2.10 -19.17
CA GLY A 222 -4.05 2.33 -20.43
C GLY A 222 -4.26 1.05 -21.24
N ALA A 223 -3.39 0.05 -21.04
CA ALA A 223 -3.47 -1.25 -21.69
C ALA A 223 -4.23 -2.28 -20.85
N CYS A 224 -3.99 -2.32 -19.54
CA CYS A 224 -4.58 -3.29 -18.63
C CYS A 224 -5.30 -2.64 -17.45
N SER A 225 -6.39 -3.28 -17.04
CA SER A 225 -7.15 -2.88 -15.86
C SER A 225 -7.12 -3.99 -14.82
N PRO A 226 -7.11 -3.64 -13.52
CA PRO A 226 -7.26 -4.63 -12.47
C PRO A 226 -8.60 -5.36 -12.60
N SER A 227 -8.63 -6.63 -12.20
CA SER A 227 -9.89 -7.35 -11.99
C SER A 227 -10.70 -6.68 -10.87
N ALA A 228 -12.01 -6.90 -10.85
CA ALA A 228 -12.78 -6.61 -9.64
C ALA A 228 -12.21 -7.41 -8.44
N PRO A 229 -12.28 -6.88 -7.21
CA PRO A 229 -11.89 -7.64 -6.02
C PRO A 229 -12.68 -8.94 -5.91
N ALA A 230 -11.97 -10.05 -5.69
CA ALA A 230 -12.54 -11.37 -5.56
C ALA A 230 -12.14 -12.00 -4.22
N VAL A 231 -13.05 -12.76 -3.61
CA VAL A 231 -12.77 -13.47 -2.36
C VAL A 231 -11.74 -14.58 -2.61
N MET A 232 -10.76 -14.71 -1.72
CA MET A 232 -9.81 -15.82 -1.74
C MET A 232 -10.54 -17.16 -1.58
N SER A 233 -10.04 -18.21 -2.21
CA SER A 233 -10.54 -19.57 -1.92
C SER A 233 -10.08 -20.01 -0.53
N PRO A 234 -10.80 -20.96 0.12
CA PRO A 234 -10.36 -21.54 1.39
C PRO A 234 -8.94 -22.12 1.32
N ASP A 235 -8.56 -22.73 0.20
CA ASP A 235 -7.21 -23.28 -0.01
C ASP A 235 -6.16 -22.17 -0.03
N ILE A 236 -6.45 -21.04 -0.70
CA ILE A 236 -5.55 -19.87 -0.72
C ILE A 236 -5.44 -19.29 0.69
N ALA A 237 -6.56 -19.00 1.35
CA ALA A 237 -6.57 -18.45 2.71
C ALA A 237 -5.81 -19.36 3.70
N THR A 238 -6.01 -20.68 3.62
CA THR A 238 -5.26 -21.65 4.42
C THR A 238 -3.76 -21.60 4.13
N SER A 239 -3.36 -21.54 2.85
CA SER A 239 -1.94 -21.46 2.49
C SER A 239 -1.25 -20.17 2.95
N LEU A 240 -2.00 -19.08 3.09
CA LEU A 240 -1.50 -17.78 3.56
C LEU A 240 -1.56 -17.67 5.09
N ALA A 241 -2.44 -18.43 5.76
CA ALA A 241 -2.51 -18.50 7.22
C ALA A 241 -1.20 -19.01 7.84
N ASP A 242 -0.41 -19.78 7.09
CA ASP A 242 0.93 -20.22 7.50
C ASP A 242 1.87 -19.05 7.80
N PHE A 243 1.65 -17.85 7.22
CA PHE A 243 2.41 -16.65 7.57
C PHE A 243 2.23 -16.24 9.05
N GLY A 244 1.05 -16.51 9.63
CA GLY A 244 0.80 -16.28 11.06
C GLY A 244 1.62 -17.18 11.98
N SER A 245 2.23 -18.25 11.46
CA SER A 245 3.12 -19.14 12.21
C SER A 245 4.59 -18.73 12.16
N LEU A 246 4.94 -17.70 11.37
CA LEU A 246 6.31 -17.23 11.26
C LEU A 246 6.81 -16.70 12.62
N PRO A 247 8.10 -16.92 12.95
CA PRO A 247 8.68 -16.36 14.16
C PRO A 247 8.55 -14.84 14.20
N SER A 248 8.34 -14.28 15.39
CA SER A 248 8.21 -12.82 15.61
C SER A 248 9.47 -12.01 15.28
N ASN A 249 10.58 -12.66 14.92
CA ASN A 249 11.78 -12.01 14.41
C ASN A 249 11.85 -11.99 12.87
N ILE A 250 10.85 -12.54 12.19
CA ILE A 250 10.70 -12.52 10.73
C ILE A 250 9.61 -11.53 10.32
N ILE A 251 8.49 -11.52 11.04
CA ILE A 251 7.40 -10.56 10.82
C ILE A 251 7.44 -9.45 11.88
N ASN A 252 7.15 -8.22 11.46
CA ASN A 252 7.10 -7.06 12.35
C ASN A 252 5.77 -7.01 13.11
N TYR A 253 4.68 -7.42 12.45
CA TYR A 253 3.33 -7.40 12.99
C TYR A 253 2.68 -8.77 12.87
N PRO A 254 1.89 -9.20 13.89
CA PRO A 254 1.10 -10.42 13.79
C PRO A 254 0.12 -10.36 12.63
N ILE A 255 -0.03 -11.47 11.91
CA ILE A 255 -1.00 -11.58 10.82
C ILE A 255 -2.20 -12.35 11.38
N PRO A 256 -3.36 -11.69 11.58
CA PRO A 256 -4.54 -12.37 12.07
C PRO A 256 -4.98 -13.45 11.06
N PRO A 257 -5.47 -14.60 11.54
CA PRO A 257 -5.96 -15.63 10.64
C PRO A 257 -7.21 -15.14 9.92
N ILE A 258 -7.26 -15.35 8.60
CA ILE A 258 -8.48 -15.20 7.81
C ILE A 258 -9.06 -16.59 7.62
N GLU A 259 -10.25 -16.82 8.16
CA GLU A 259 -10.99 -18.06 7.91
C GLU A 259 -12.09 -17.82 6.86
N ILE A 260 -12.03 -18.58 5.77
CA ILE A 260 -13.04 -18.51 4.71
C ILE A 260 -13.82 -19.80 4.68
N VAL A 261 -15.11 -19.71 5.03
CA VAL A 261 -16.02 -20.86 5.05
C VAL A 261 -16.96 -20.76 3.85
N ILE A 262 -16.94 -21.77 2.99
CA ILE A 262 -17.90 -21.92 1.90
C ILE A 262 -18.95 -22.95 2.31
N THR A 263 -20.18 -22.49 2.55
CA THR A 263 -21.31 -23.39 2.85
C THR A 263 -22.26 -23.50 1.67
N SER A 264 -22.95 -24.64 1.54
CA SER A 264 -23.96 -24.81 0.50
C SER A 264 -25.27 -24.12 0.90
N GLY A 265 -25.70 -23.10 0.16
CA GLY A 265 -26.98 -22.42 0.33
C GLY A 265 -27.99 -22.74 -0.78
N ASN A 266 -29.27 -22.46 -0.52
CA ASN A 266 -30.30 -22.43 -1.57
C ASN A 266 -30.03 -21.21 -2.47
N GLY A 267 -29.37 -21.43 -3.61
CA GLY A 267 -29.01 -20.37 -4.56
C GLY A 267 -27.52 -20.27 -4.90
N GLY A 268 -26.66 -21.06 -4.24
CA GLY A 268 -25.22 -21.05 -4.50
C GLY A 268 -24.38 -21.24 -3.24
N PRO A 269 -23.05 -21.20 -3.36
CA PRO A 269 -22.17 -21.15 -2.21
C PRO A 269 -22.36 -19.84 -1.43
N ILE A 270 -22.47 -19.93 -0.10
CA ILE A 270 -22.40 -18.80 0.82
C ILE A 270 -20.96 -18.73 1.31
N ILE A 271 -20.31 -17.59 1.13
CA ILE A 271 -18.94 -17.34 1.56
C ILE A 271 -18.99 -16.52 2.84
N ILE A 272 -18.31 -16.97 3.88
CA ILE A 272 -18.19 -16.27 5.16
C ILE A 272 -16.71 -16.03 5.40
N ILE A 273 -16.32 -14.77 5.60
CA ILE A 273 -14.97 -14.39 6.01
C ILE A 273 -15.03 -14.04 7.51
N ILE A 274 -14.25 -14.76 8.32
CA ILE A 274 -14.15 -14.50 9.76
C ILE A 274 -12.86 -13.72 9.98
N LEU A 275 -13.00 -12.52 10.54
CA LEU A 275 -11.91 -11.61 10.91
C LEU A 275 -12.01 -11.25 12.41
N PRO A 276 -10.91 -10.77 13.01
CA PRO A 276 -10.95 -10.07 14.29
C PRO A 276 -11.96 -8.90 14.29
N PRO A 277 -12.61 -8.59 15.42
CA PRO A 277 -13.62 -7.53 15.50
C PRO A 277 -13.12 -6.16 15.01
N ASP A 278 -11.90 -5.79 15.36
CA ASP A 278 -11.26 -4.54 14.96
C ASP A 278 -11.14 -4.39 13.43
N LEU A 279 -10.93 -5.50 12.70
CA LEU A 279 -10.92 -5.48 11.24
C LEU A 279 -12.32 -5.42 10.64
N LEU A 280 -13.32 -5.99 11.32
CA LEU A 280 -14.72 -5.96 10.86
C LEU A 280 -15.32 -4.57 11.00
N ASP A 281 -15.04 -3.87 12.11
CA ASP A 281 -15.52 -2.50 12.35
C ASP A 281 -15.13 -1.60 11.16
N ARG A 282 -13.88 -1.71 10.69
CA ARG A 282 -13.41 -0.92 9.54
C ARG A 282 -14.12 -1.25 8.23
N ILE A 283 -14.50 -2.50 8.02
CA ILE A 283 -15.21 -2.92 6.81
C ILE A 283 -16.67 -2.43 6.85
N GLU A 284 -17.32 -2.56 8.01
CA GLU A 284 -18.69 -2.05 8.25
C GLU A 284 -18.78 -0.56 7.91
N GLU A 285 -17.81 0.20 8.40
CA GLU A 285 -17.68 1.64 8.17
C GLU A 285 -17.59 1.98 6.68
N LEU A 286 -16.70 1.32 5.95
CA LEU A 286 -16.55 1.53 4.50
C LEU A 286 -17.81 1.13 3.71
N CYS A 287 -18.52 0.10 4.16
CA CYS A 287 -19.79 -0.32 3.59
C CYS A 287 -20.90 0.72 3.83
N ASN A 288 -21.02 1.23 5.05
CA ASN A 288 -21.98 2.28 5.41
C ASN A 288 -21.72 3.60 4.66
N ALA A 289 -20.46 3.90 4.35
CA ALA A 289 -20.06 5.05 3.55
C ALA A 289 -20.28 4.85 2.03
N GLY A 290 -20.63 3.63 1.58
CA GLY A 290 -20.78 3.30 0.16
C GLY A 290 -19.47 3.29 -0.63
N LEU A 291 -18.34 3.15 0.06
CA LEU A 291 -17.01 3.09 -0.55
C LEU A 291 -16.64 1.67 -1.01
N LEU A 292 -17.22 0.64 -0.36
CA LEU A 292 -17.13 -0.73 -0.82
C LEU A 292 -18.35 -1.10 -1.68
N PRO A 293 -18.16 -1.87 -2.77
CA PRO A 293 -19.28 -2.43 -3.53
C PRO A 293 -20.19 -3.31 -2.66
N GLU A 294 -21.51 -3.23 -2.87
CA GLU A 294 -22.53 -4.04 -2.17
C GLU A 294 -22.19 -5.55 -2.12
N PRO A 295 -21.71 -6.21 -3.20
CA PRO A 295 -21.34 -7.62 -3.14
C PRO A 295 -20.18 -7.94 -2.19
N ILE A 296 -19.33 -6.96 -1.84
CA ILE A 296 -18.28 -7.13 -0.84
C ILE A 296 -18.90 -7.03 0.56
N CYS A 297 -19.76 -6.04 0.79
CA CYS A 297 -20.44 -5.83 2.07
C CYS A 297 -21.29 -7.03 2.49
N GLU A 298 -22.02 -7.63 1.55
CA GLU A 298 -22.83 -8.83 1.80
C GLU A 298 -22.03 -10.02 2.34
N VAL A 299 -20.77 -10.17 1.92
CA VAL A 299 -19.89 -11.27 2.38
C VAL A 299 -19.49 -11.10 3.85
N PHE A 300 -19.39 -9.85 4.33
CA PHE A 300 -19.14 -9.53 5.73
C PHE A 300 -20.44 -9.39 6.56
N GLY A 301 -21.60 -9.37 5.90
CA GLY A 301 -22.91 -9.32 6.54
C GLY A 301 -23.43 -7.91 6.81
N PHE A 302 -22.98 -6.91 6.03
CA PHE A 302 -23.40 -5.51 6.11
C PHE A 302 -24.31 -5.11 4.95
#